data_AF-A0A5C1A680-F1
#
_entry.id   AF-A0A5C1A680-F1
#
_cell.length_a   1.000
_cell.length_b   1.000
_cell.length_c   1.000
_cell.angle_alpha   90.00
_cell.angle_beta   90.00
_cell.angle_gamma   90.00
#
_symmetry.space_group_name_H-M   'P 1'
#
loop_
_entity.id
_entity.type
_entity.pdbx_description
1 polymer ?
#
loop_
_entity_poly.entity_id
_entity_poly.type
_entity_poly.pdbx_seq_one_letter_code
_entity_poly.pdbx_strand_id
1 'polypeptide(L)'
;MKQSSFSDVGEPTFTNRKTKAVTFQGKLSLPIHRWYRLTPSFAPRLAEDIADHFKLAEKDLVLDPFSGVGTVPLCMKYRGIPACSVEINPYLHFVGTVKTRTYDNISGLDRYFSDFMVDYRAALKDVPYQKRPL
;
A
#
# COMPACT_ATOMS: atom_id res chain seq x y z
N MET A 1 -20.18 16.29 17.78
CA MET A 1 -18.76 16.22 18.20
C MET A 1 -18.00 17.32 17.50
N LYS A 2 -17.18 18.13 18.19
CA LYS A 2 -16.25 19.06 17.52
C LYS A 2 -15.12 18.22 16.92
N GLN A 3 -14.88 18.32 15.62
CA GLN A 3 -13.58 17.94 15.07
C GLN A 3 -12.54 18.89 15.66
N SER A 4 -11.42 18.34 16.12
CA SER A 4 -10.24 19.13 16.44
C SER A 4 -9.86 19.94 15.20
N SER A 5 -9.72 21.26 15.36
CA SER A 5 -9.24 22.15 14.32
C SER A 5 -7.80 21.77 13.95
N PHE A 6 -7.39 22.03 12.71
CA PHE A 6 -6.00 21.86 12.27
C PHE A 6 -5.02 22.62 13.18
N SER A 7 -5.46 23.72 13.79
CA SER A 7 -4.71 24.51 14.76
C SER A 7 -4.55 23.86 16.15
N ASP A 8 -5.37 22.86 16.47
CA ASP A 8 -5.36 22.18 17.77
C ASP A 8 -4.29 21.08 17.84
N VAL A 9 -3.69 20.76 16.69
CA VAL A 9 -2.61 19.80 16.51
C VAL A 9 -1.33 20.62 16.35
N GLY A 10 -0.37 20.45 17.27
CA GLY A 10 0.88 21.22 17.22
C GLY A 10 1.62 21.06 15.89
N GLU A 11 2.62 21.89 15.62
CA GLU A 11 3.34 21.88 14.34
C GLU A 11 3.92 20.48 13.99
N PRO A 12 3.76 20.00 12.75
CA PRO A 12 4.30 18.71 12.34
C PRO A 12 5.83 18.71 12.35
N THR A 13 6.42 17.86 13.18
CA THR A 13 7.88 17.70 13.30
C THR A 13 8.40 16.57 12.40
N PHE A 14 8.00 16.57 11.13
CA PHE A 14 8.45 15.57 10.13
C PHE A 14 9.84 15.87 9.55
N THR A 15 10.79 16.32 10.38
CA THR A 15 12.12 16.75 9.97
C THR A 15 13.18 15.69 10.27
N ASN A 16 14.34 15.78 9.59
CA ASN A 16 15.53 14.96 9.84
C ASN A 16 15.31 13.43 9.83
N ARG A 17 14.49 12.92 8.91
CA ARG A 17 14.15 11.49 8.83
C ARG A 17 15.10 10.71 7.93
N LYS A 18 15.42 9.47 8.34
CA LYS A 18 16.23 8.54 7.53
C LYS A 18 15.51 8.21 6.21
N THR A 19 16.25 8.04 5.11
CA THR A 19 15.71 7.74 3.77
C THR A 19 14.72 6.57 3.74
N LYS A 20 14.98 5.49 4.48
CA LYS A 20 14.07 4.33 4.57
C LYS A 20 12.73 4.66 5.24
N ALA A 21 12.68 5.69 6.09
CA ALA A 21 11.47 6.12 6.78
C ALA A 21 10.58 7.02 5.92
N VAL A 22 11.08 7.52 4.77
CA VAL A 22 10.34 8.46 3.92
C VAL A 22 10.22 8.03 2.45
N THR A 23 11.08 7.13 1.96
CA THR A 23 11.08 6.67 0.56
C THR A 23 10.61 5.22 0.38
N PHE A 24 10.43 4.78 -0.86
CA PHE A 24 10.04 3.41 -1.21
C PHE A 24 10.94 2.33 -0.59
N GLN A 25 12.18 2.64 -0.20
CA GLN A 25 13.10 1.66 0.41
C GLN A 25 12.53 1.03 1.70
N GLY A 26 11.74 1.79 2.47
CA GLY A 26 11.06 1.26 3.66
C GLY A 26 9.96 0.23 3.37
N LYS A 27 9.48 0.15 2.13
CA LYS A 27 8.44 -0.82 1.71
C LYS A 27 8.97 -2.22 1.55
N LEU A 28 10.25 -2.35 1.21
CA LEU A 28 10.82 -3.61 0.72
C LEU A 28 10.86 -4.71 1.79
N SER A 29 10.82 -4.34 3.08
CA SER A 29 10.75 -5.27 4.20
C SER A 29 9.31 -5.66 4.59
N LEU A 30 8.27 -5.03 4.03
CA LEU A 30 6.89 -5.25 4.46
C LEU A 30 6.14 -6.16 3.46
N PRO A 31 5.47 -7.25 3.89
CA PRO A 31 4.91 -8.27 2.99
C PRO A 31 3.94 -7.72 1.92
N ILE A 32 2.92 -6.97 2.33
CA ILE A 32 1.92 -6.42 1.39
C ILE A 32 2.43 -5.17 0.65
N HIS A 33 3.47 -4.48 1.13
CA HIS A 33 4.03 -3.35 0.37
C HIS A 33 5.05 -3.78 -0.68
N ARG A 34 5.78 -4.88 -0.46
CA ARG A 34 6.90 -5.29 -1.32
C ARG A 34 6.50 -5.96 -2.64
N TRP A 35 5.29 -6.53 -2.74
CA TRP A 35 4.84 -7.25 -3.96
C TRP A 35 4.70 -6.35 -5.20
N TYR A 36 4.69 -5.02 -5.02
CA TYR A 36 4.74 -4.07 -6.13
C TYR A 36 5.61 -2.86 -5.79
N ARG A 37 6.61 -2.58 -6.62
CA ARG A 37 7.54 -1.44 -6.47
C ARG A 37 7.13 -0.27 -7.35
N LEU A 38 6.70 0.82 -6.72
CA LEU A 38 6.52 2.13 -7.36
C LEU A 38 7.65 3.06 -6.91
N THR A 39 8.57 3.41 -7.81
CA THR A 39 9.74 4.27 -7.50
C THR A 39 9.37 5.63 -6.90
N PRO A 40 8.39 6.40 -7.41
CA PRO A 40 8.04 7.72 -6.85
C PRO A 40 7.23 7.65 -5.54
N SER A 41 7.23 6.53 -4.82
CA SER A 41 6.36 6.35 -3.66
C SER A 41 7.08 6.55 -2.31
N PHE A 42 6.37 7.11 -1.33
CA PHE A 42 6.87 7.35 0.03
C PHE A 42 6.75 6.11 0.93
N ALA A 43 7.51 6.00 2.01
CA ALA A 43 7.49 4.85 2.93
C ALA A 43 6.15 4.73 3.70
N PRO A 44 5.63 3.52 3.99
CA PRO A 44 4.39 3.32 4.74
C PRO A 44 4.41 4.01 6.12
N ARG A 45 5.60 4.02 6.73
CA ARG A 45 5.87 4.71 8.00
C ARG A 45 5.46 6.18 8.00
N LEU A 46 5.61 6.89 6.88
CA LEU A 46 5.18 8.28 6.79
C LEU A 46 3.67 8.43 6.98
N ALA A 47 2.86 7.53 6.40
CA ALA A 47 1.42 7.55 6.58
C ALA A 47 1.01 7.22 8.03
N GLU A 48 1.72 6.29 8.68
CA GLU A 48 1.52 5.96 10.09
C GLU A 48 1.85 7.16 11.00
N ASP A 49 3.00 7.81 10.77
CA ASP A 49 3.41 8.96 11.59
C ASP A 49 2.46 10.16 11.41
N ILE A 50 1.88 10.34 10.21
CA ILE A 50 0.83 11.35 9.97
C ILE A 50 -0.42 11.01 10.77
N ALA A 51 -0.85 9.74 10.75
CA ALA A 51 -2.01 9.32 11.54
C ALA A 51 -1.79 9.49 13.05
N ASP A 52 -0.59 9.21 13.55
CA ASP A 52 -0.21 9.44 14.95
C ASP A 52 -0.23 10.93 15.30
N HIS A 53 0.35 11.77 14.43
CA HIS A 53 0.42 13.21 14.64
C HIS A 53 -0.98 13.83 14.79
N PHE A 54 -1.90 13.47 13.88
CA PHE A 54 -3.29 13.94 13.92
C PHE A 54 -4.18 13.14 14.89
N LYS A 55 -3.62 12.17 15.61
CA LYS A 55 -4.34 11.30 16.56
C LYS A 55 -5.60 10.68 15.93
N LEU A 56 -5.48 10.23 14.69
CA LEU A 56 -6.58 9.64 13.94
C LEU A 56 -7.06 8.35 14.60
N ALA A 57 -8.38 8.18 14.65
CA ALA A 57 -9.04 7.01 15.23
C ALA A 57 -10.15 6.49 14.32
N GLU A 58 -10.81 5.39 14.71
CA GLU A 58 -11.87 4.71 13.95
C GLU A 58 -13.06 5.62 13.58
N LYS A 59 -13.25 6.73 14.31
CA LYS A 59 -14.28 7.75 14.05
C LYS A 59 -13.93 8.72 12.92
N ASP A 60 -12.66 8.77 12.51
CA ASP A 60 -12.14 9.71 11.52
C ASP A 60 -12.12 9.04 10.13
N LEU A 61 -12.09 9.86 9.08
CA LEU A 61 -12.06 9.38 7.70
C LEU A 61 -10.87 10.02 6.97
N VAL A 62 -10.02 9.18 6.38
CA VAL A 62 -8.87 9.62 5.58
C VAL A 62 -9.22 9.60 4.10
N LEU A 63 -8.91 10.67 3.37
CA LEU A 63 -8.99 10.73 1.91
C LEU A 63 -7.58 10.81 1.31
N ASP A 64 -7.24 9.87 0.44
CA ASP A 64 -6.02 9.88 -0.37
C ASP A 64 -6.38 10.08 -1.85
N PRO A 65 -6.34 11.33 -2.37
CA PRO A 65 -6.79 11.62 -3.73
C PRO A 65 -5.78 11.19 -4.82
N PHE A 66 -4.56 10.78 -4.44
CA PHE A 66 -3.48 10.38 -5.36
C PHE A 66 -2.79 9.12 -4.85
N SER A 67 -3.58 8.06 -4.67
CA SER A 67 -3.18 6.94 -3.84
C SER A 67 -2.09 6.05 -4.41
N GLY A 68 -1.82 6.18 -5.72
CA GLY A 68 -0.87 5.34 -6.43
C GLY A 68 -1.18 3.88 -6.19
N VAL A 69 -0.31 3.21 -5.43
CA VAL A 69 -0.44 1.77 -5.12
C VAL A 69 -1.13 1.52 -3.78
N GLY A 70 -1.95 2.44 -3.30
CA GLY A 70 -2.78 2.28 -2.10
C GLY A 70 -1.99 2.19 -0.79
N THR A 71 -0.91 2.97 -0.62
CA THR A 71 -0.10 2.92 0.61
C THR A 71 -0.86 3.47 1.82
N VAL A 72 -1.48 4.66 1.71
CA VAL A 72 -2.26 5.26 2.81
C VAL A 72 -3.47 4.41 3.21
N PRO A 73 -4.40 4.03 2.29
CA PRO A 73 -5.58 3.27 2.69
C PRO A 73 -5.24 1.91 3.30
N LEU A 74 -4.13 1.28 2.88
CA LEU A 74 -3.66 0.04 3.51
C LEU A 74 -3.15 0.26 4.94
N CYS A 75 -2.34 1.30 5.17
CA CYS A 75 -1.88 1.65 6.52
C CYS A 75 -3.07 2.00 7.45
N MET A 76 -4.04 2.76 6.95
CA MET A 76 -5.24 3.11 7.73
C MET A 76 -6.09 1.88 8.04
N LYS A 77 -6.28 0.98 7.06
CA LYS A 77 -6.97 -0.30 7.25
C LYS A 77 -6.33 -1.14 8.36
N TYR A 78 -5.01 -1.25 8.40
CA TYR A 78 -4.31 -1.97 9.47
C TYR A 78 -4.51 -1.36 10.87
N ARG A 79 -4.87 -0.07 10.93
CA ARG A 79 -5.14 0.66 12.17
C ARG A 79 -6.63 0.76 12.52
N GLY A 80 -7.52 0.14 11.74
CA GLY A 80 -8.97 0.26 11.92
C GLY A 80 -9.54 1.63 11.54
N ILE A 81 -8.75 2.50 10.88
CA ILE A 81 -9.17 3.84 10.49
C ILE A 81 -9.84 3.76 9.10
N PRO A 82 -11.09 4.23 8.93
CA PRO A 82 -11.73 4.35 7.64
C PRO A 82 -10.91 5.20 6.65
N ALA A 83 -10.76 4.73 5.43
CA ALA A 83 -10.05 5.46 4.38
C ALA A 83 -10.69 5.27 3.00
N CYS A 84 -10.75 6.36 2.25
CA CYS A 84 -11.12 6.41 0.84
C CYS A 84 -9.92 6.85 0.00
N SER A 85 -9.80 6.30 -1.20
CA SER A 85 -8.67 6.59 -2.09
C SER A 85 -9.09 6.70 -3.54
N VAL A 86 -8.45 7.61 -4.28
CA VAL A 86 -8.64 7.79 -5.73
C VAL A 86 -7.30 7.58 -6.43
N GLU A 87 -7.35 6.98 -7.62
CA GLU A 87 -6.20 6.84 -8.52
C GLU A 87 -6.72 6.76 -9.95
N ILE A 88 -6.16 7.61 -10.83
CA ILE A 88 -6.60 7.70 -12.23
C ILE A 88 -5.96 6.62 -13.09
N ASN A 89 -4.75 6.17 -12.75
CA ASN A 89 -4.09 5.12 -13.48
C ASN A 89 -4.77 3.77 -13.16
N PRO A 90 -5.43 3.11 -14.15
CA PRO A 90 -6.22 1.92 -13.89
C PRO A 90 -5.38 0.75 -13.35
N TYR A 91 -4.10 0.68 -13.72
CA TYR A 91 -3.21 -0.37 -13.23
C TYR A 91 -2.78 -0.13 -11.78
N LEU A 92 -2.43 1.11 -11.41
CA LEU A 92 -2.11 1.44 -10.03
C LEU A 92 -3.34 1.31 -9.12
N HIS A 93 -4.51 1.72 -9.62
CA HIS A 93 -5.80 1.49 -8.97
C HIS A 93 -6.05 -0.01 -8.71
N PHE A 94 -5.80 -0.88 -9.70
CA PHE A 94 -5.89 -2.33 -9.51
C PHE A 94 -4.94 -2.84 -8.42
N VAL A 95 -3.66 -2.42 -8.43
CA VAL A 95 -2.68 -2.79 -7.41
C VAL A 95 -3.14 -2.33 -6.01
N GLY A 96 -3.61 -1.08 -5.90
CA GLY A 96 -4.16 -0.53 -4.66
C GLY A 96 -5.37 -1.32 -4.16
N THR A 97 -6.31 -1.63 -5.05
CA THR A 97 -7.52 -2.41 -4.75
C THR A 97 -7.19 -3.80 -4.21
N VAL A 98 -6.26 -4.51 -4.85
CA VAL A 98 -5.82 -5.84 -4.40
C VAL A 98 -5.13 -5.76 -3.04
N LYS A 99 -4.31 -4.72 -2.80
CA LYS A 99 -3.66 -4.48 -1.50
C LYS A 99 -4.66 -4.27 -0.37
N THR A 100 -5.73 -3.53 -0.64
CA THR A 100 -6.68 -3.09 0.40
C THR A 100 -7.88 -4.00 0.54
N ARG A 101 -8.12 -4.93 -0.39
CA ARG A 101 -9.23 -5.90 -0.31
C ARG A 101 -9.07 -6.85 0.88
N THR A 102 -10.17 -7.15 1.56
CA THR A 102 -10.25 -8.26 2.53
C THR A 102 -10.60 -9.54 1.77
N TYR A 103 -9.90 -10.63 2.08
CA TYR A 103 -10.08 -11.93 1.46
C TYR A 103 -10.51 -12.93 2.54
N ASP A 104 -11.82 -13.09 2.72
CA ASP A 104 -12.37 -13.96 3.79
C ASP A 104 -12.51 -15.42 3.35
N ASN A 105 -12.70 -15.65 2.05
CA ASN A 105 -12.78 -16.99 1.48
C ASN A 105 -11.51 -17.32 0.70
N ILE A 106 -10.64 -18.12 1.31
CA ILE A 106 -9.40 -18.61 0.71
C ILE A 106 -9.51 -20.06 0.23
N SER A 107 -10.70 -20.68 0.26
CA SER A 107 -10.86 -22.10 -0.08
C SER A 107 -10.49 -22.43 -1.53
N GLY A 108 -10.56 -21.45 -2.42
CA GLY A 108 -10.17 -21.59 -3.82
C GLY A 108 -8.68 -21.40 -4.08
N LEU A 109 -7.86 -21.02 -3.09
CA LEU A 109 -6.48 -20.61 -3.31
C LEU A 109 -5.64 -21.72 -3.93
N ASP A 110 -5.78 -22.96 -3.44
CA ASP A 110 -5.05 -24.12 -3.98
C ASP A 110 -5.40 -24.38 -5.45
N ARG A 111 -6.68 -24.25 -5.80
CA ARG A 111 -7.14 -24.38 -7.18
C ARG A 111 -6.57 -23.27 -8.05
N TYR A 112 -6.73 -22.01 -7.65
CA TYR A 112 -6.23 -20.87 -8.44
C TYR A 112 -4.72 -20.92 -8.63
N PHE A 113 -3.99 -21.35 -7.58
CA PHE A 113 -2.55 -21.52 -7.67
C PHE A 113 -2.20 -22.68 -8.61
N SER A 114 -2.92 -23.80 -8.55
CA SER A 114 -2.72 -24.93 -9.45
C SER A 114 -2.98 -24.54 -10.91
N ASP A 115 -4.10 -23.87 -11.18
CA ASP A 115 -4.48 -23.38 -12.51
C ASP A 115 -3.40 -22.41 -13.05
N PHE A 116 -2.99 -21.42 -12.25
CA PHE A 116 -1.91 -20.50 -12.59
C PHE A 116 -0.60 -21.22 -12.91
N MET A 117 -0.24 -22.24 -12.13
CA MET A 117 1.01 -22.99 -12.33
C MET A 117 0.98 -23.84 -13.60
N VAL A 118 -0.19 -24.30 -14.05
CA VAL A 118 -0.35 -24.97 -15.35
C VAL A 118 -0.07 -23.99 -16.49
N ASP A 119 -0.73 -22.82 -16.48
CA ASP A 119 -0.55 -21.79 -17.49
C ASP A 119 0.88 -21.26 -17.51
N TYR A 120 1.45 -20.97 -16.33
CA TYR A 120 2.82 -20.51 -16.18
C TYR A 120 3.84 -21.52 -16.76
N ARG A 121 3.69 -22.82 -16.47
CA ARG A 121 4.58 -23.87 -17.00
C ARG A 121 4.43 -24.05 -18.51
N ALA A 122 3.23 -23.88 -19.06
CA ALA A 122 3.01 -23.90 -20.50
C ALA A 122 3.73 -22.73 -21.17
N ALA A 123 3.56 -21.52 -20.65
CA ALA A 123 4.19 -20.30 -21.17
C ALA A 123 5.72 -20.30 -21.04
N LEU A 124 6.31 -20.96 -20.03
CA LEU A 124 7.76 -21.09 -19.89
C LEU A 124 8.44 -21.79 -21.07
N LYS A 125 7.70 -22.58 -21.87
CA LYS A 125 8.24 -23.21 -23.08
C LYS A 125 8.52 -22.22 -24.21
N ASP A 126 7.88 -21.04 -24.17
CA ASP A 126 7.88 -20.05 -25.26
C ASP A 126 8.62 -18.75 -24.93
N VAL A 127 9.10 -18.56 -23.69
CA VAL A 127 9.77 -17.32 -23.28
C VAL A 127 11.27 -17.55 -23.05
N PRO A 128 12.16 -17.04 -23.92
CA PRO A 128 13.59 -17.10 -23.66
C PRO A 128 13.89 -16.21 -22.44
N TYR A 129 14.13 -16.83 -21.29
CA TYR A 129 14.66 -16.13 -20.12
C TYR A 129 16.08 -15.65 -20.44
N GLN A 130 16.22 -14.40 -20.88
CA GLN A 130 17.52 -13.74 -20.89
C GLN A 130 17.86 -13.31 -19.47
N LYS A 131 18.90 -13.92 -18.87
CA LYS A 131 19.47 -13.47 -17.60
C LYS A 131 19.76 -11.98 -17.71
N ARG A 132 19.12 -11.18 -16.85
CA ARG A 132 19.44 -9.77 -16.70
C ARG A 132 20.89 -9.69 -16.16
N PRO A 133 21.83 -8.95 -16.79
CA PRO A 133 23.18 -8.83 -16.26
C PRO A 133 23.12 -8.24 -14.85
N LEU A 134 23.91 -8.83 -13.94
CA LEU A 134 24.12 -8.35 -12.58
C LEU A 134 24.81 -6.98 -12.58
#